data_AF-A0A8H7HK28-F1
#
_entry.id   AF-A0A8H7HK28-F1
#
_cell.length_a   1.000
_cell.length_b   1.000
_cell.length_c   1.000
_cell.angle_alpha   90.00
_cell.angle_beta   90.00
_cell.angle_gamma   90.00
#
_symmetry.space_group_name_H-M   'P 1'
#
loop_
_entity.id
_entity.type
_entity.pdbx_description
1 polymer ?
#
loop_
_entity_poly.entity_id
_entity_poly.type
_entity_poly.pdbx_seq_one_letter_code
_entity_poly.pdbx_strand_id
1 'polypeptide(L)'
;MGFSELPVELIYLILQFTSNGFTTLLNLYVIDRQTYRFLRALVYQSVRVTSARSLGSFYDVVTSLRPRYSTYVTTIQIGPECCIDSDDSLQLSKGLITQLRCVLGSLDNLKSLSLMVPRNALNEILDGLTVPFSLNAFVHSGEYSASLYRFLQTQSSITKLGWHRSTTESDADSLRNSLQSNPDLLPNLDQLEGSAPIVTSLLSLRPISTVTVL
;
A
#
# COMPACT_ATOMS: atom_id res chain seq x y z
N MET A 1 6.49 -7.75 38.42
CA MET A 1 6.87 -6.73 37.42
C MET A 1 5.79 -6.67 36.39
N GLY A 2 5.12 -5.52 36.26
CA GLY A 2 4.02 -5.32 35.31
C GLY A 2 4.52 -4.70 34.01
N PHE A 3 3.76 -4.84 32.91
CA PHE A 3 4.07 -4.16 31.64
C PHE A 3 4.21 -2.63 31.77
N SER A 4 3.66 -2.04 32.83
CA SER A 4 3.79 -0.63 33.19
C SER A 4 5.20 -0.18 33.57
N GLU A 5 6.10 -1.12 33.89
CA GLU A 5 7.50 -0.83 34.28
C GLU A 5 8.46 -0.96 33.09
N LEU A 6 7.99 -1.43 31.92
CA LEU A 6 8.82 -1.60 30.73
C LEU A 6 8.96 -0.27 29.96
N PRO A 7 10.20 0.09 29.55
CA PRO A 7 10.44 1.14 28.57
C PRO A 7 9.60 0.95 27.31
N VAL A 8 9.11 2.05 26.76
CA VAL A 8 8.21 2.06 25.59
C VAL A 8 8.88 1.42 24.37
N GLU A 9 10.20 1.53 24.27
CA GLU A 9 11.05 0.96 23.24
C GLU A 9 11.07 -0.59 23.29
N LEU A 10 11.04 -1.16 24.50
CA LEU A 10 10.98 -2.62 24.67
C LEU A 10 9.58 -3.15 24.37
N ILE A 11 8.54 -2.40 24.74
CA ILE A 11 7.15 -2.70 24.36
C ILE A 11 7.03 -2.66 22.82
N TYR A 12 7.62 -1.65 22.18
CA TYR A 12 7.67 -1.53 20.72
C TYR A 12 8.32 -2.74 20.05
N LEU A 13 9.47 -3.20 20.54
CA LEU A 13 10.15 -4.39 20.01
C LEU A 13 9.30 -5.66 20.19
N ILE A 14 8.73 -5.87 21.38
CA ILE A 14 7.84 -7.02 21.64
C ILE A 14 6.66 -7.02 20.67
N LEU A 15 6.11 -5.85 20.36
CA LEU A 15 4.99 -5.71 19.43
C LEU A 15 5.38 -6.03 18.00
N GLN A 16 6.53 -5.58 17.51
CA GLN A 16 7.02 -5.94 16.18
C GLN A 16 7.12 -7.46 16.01
N PHE A 17 7.53 -8.20 17.04
CA PHE A 17 7.59 -9.66 17.02
C PHE A 17 6.23 -10.35 17.27
N THR A 18 5.25 -9.69 17.88
CA THR A 18 3.91 -10.24 18.16
C THR A 18 2.83 -9.81 17.16
N SER A 19 3.19 -8.97 16.17
CA SER A 19 2.32 -8.40 15.12
C SER A 19 1.41 -9.39 14.38
N ASN A 20 1.67 -10.69 14.46
CA ASN A 20 0.83 -11.72 13.83
C ASN A 20 -0.41 -12.10 14.65
N GLY A 21 -0.49 -11.67 15.92
CA GLY A 21 -1.64 -11.93 16.79
C GLY A 21 -2.48 -10.68 17.04
N PHE A 22 -3.49 -10.44 16.20
CA PHE A 22 -4.50 -9.39 16.43
C PHE A 22 -5.10 -9.45 17.85
N THR A 23 -5.26 -10.66 18.39
CA THR A 23 -5.72 -10.93 19.76
C THR A 23 -4.75 -10.41 20.82
N THR A 24 -3.44 -10.53 20.60
CA THR A 24 -2.40 -10.03 21.52
C THR A 24 -2.41 -8.51 21.55
N LEU A 25 -2.55 -7.86 20.40
CA LEU A 25 -2.67 -6.40 20.30
C LEU A 25 -3.93 -5.87 20.99
N LEU A 26 -5.07 -6.53 20.80
CA LEU A 26 -6.32 -6.19 21.49
C LEU A 26 -6.22 -6.36 23.01
N ASN A 27 -5.56 -7.42 23.48
CA ASN A 27 -5.36 -7.63 24.91
C ASN A 27 -4.46 -6.53 25.52
N LEU A 28 -3.41 -6.12 24.80
CA LEU A 28 -2.54 -5.02 25.23
C LEU A 28 -3.26 -3.66 25.22
N TYR A 29 -4.26 -3.47 24.34
CA TYR A 29 -5.11 -2.27 24.29
C TYR A 29 -5.94 -2.06 25.57
N VAL A 30 -6.23 -3.13 26.32
CA VAL A 30 -7.12 -3.11 27.49
C VAL A 30 -6.35 -2.94 28.81
N ILE A 31 -5.02 -3.10 28.80
CA ILE A 31 -4.20 -3.12 30.03
C ILE A 31 -4.27 -1.77 30.77
N ASP A 32 -3.94 -0.67 30.09
CA ASP A 32 -4.01 0.66 30.69
C ASP A 32 -4.03 1.79 29.64
N ARG A 33 -4.37 3.00 30.09
CA ARG A 33 -4.55 4.19 29.24
C ARG A 33 -3.24 4.71 28.61
N GLN A 34 -2.12 4.52 29.28
CA GLN A 34 -0.80 4.94 28.81
C GLN A 34 -0.34 4.00 27.70
N THR A 35 -0.40 2.69 27.93
CA THR A 35 -0.18 1.64 26.94
C THR A 35 -1.06 1.85 25.70
N TYR A 36 -2.37 2.08 25.87
CA TYR A 36 -3.28 2.43 24.77
C TYR A 36 -2.80 3.62 23.92
N ARG A 37 -2.31 4.70 24.55
CA ARG A 37 -1.85 5.90 23.84
C ARG A 37 -0.61 5.67 22.99
N PHE A 38 0.26 4.74 23.41
CA PHE A 38 1.46 4.37 22.66
C PHE A 38 1.15 3.34 21.57
N LEU A 39 0.39 2.30 21.90
CA LEU A 39 0.03 1.23 20.97
C LEU A 39 -0.76 1.71 19.76
N ARG A 40 -1.62 2.72 19.92
CA ARG A 40 -2.45 3.21 18.81
C ARG A 40 -1.64 3.67 17.60
N ALA A 41 -0.49 4.32 17.81
CA ALA A 41 0.32 4.76 16.68
C ALA A 41 0.90 3.57 15.92
N LEU A 42 1.25 2.50 16.64
CA LEU A 42 1.83 1.28 16.09
C LEU A 42 0.80 0.44 15.34
N VAL A 43 -0.39 0.28 15.92
CA VAL A 43 -1.47 -0.48 15.28
C VAL A 43 -1.96 0.19 14.00
N TYR A 44 -2.03 1.52 13.98
CA TYR A 44 -2.41 2.25 12.77
C TYR A 44 -1.24 2.48 11.81
N GLN A 45 0.00 2.10 12.16
CA GLN A 45 1.15 2.28 11.29
C GLN A 45 1.05 1.47 9.99
N SER A 46 0.54 0.25 10.10
CA SER A 46 0.33 -0.68 8.97
C SER A 46 -1.10 -1.20 8.99
N VAL A 47 -1.89 -0.81 7.99
CA VAL A 47 -3.32 -1.15 7.90
C VAL A 47 -3.54 -2.11 6.74
N ARG A 48 -4.19 -3.24 7.04
CA ARG A 48 -4.62 -4.22 6.05
C ARG A 48 -6.12 -4.17 5.90
N VAL A 49 -6.59 -3.96 4.67
CA VAL A 49 -8.00 -3.82 4.31
C VAL A 49 -8.36 -4.96 3.36
N THR A 50 -8.90 -6.04 3.92
CA THR A 50 -9.18 -7.29 3.19
C THR A 50 -10.65 -7.45 2.78
N SER A 51 -11.53 -6.53 3.19
CA SER A 51 -12.96 -6.57 2.85
C SER A 51 -13.57 -5.19 2.67
N ALA A 52 -14.68 -5.11 1.94
CA ALA A 52 -15.47 -3.88 1.78
C ALA A 52 -15.90 -3.28 3.14
N ARG A 53 -16.27 -4.14 4.10
CA ARG A 53 -16.63 -3.72 5.46
C ARG A 53 -15.43 -3.06 6.17
N SER A 54 -14.25 -3.67 6.08
CA SER A 54 -13.04 -3.08 6.68
C SER A 54 -12.67 -1.74 6.03
N LEU A 55 -12.90 -1.58 4.71
CA LEU A 55 -12.67 -0.31 4.03
C LEU A 55 -13.63 0.78 4.53
N GLY A 56 -14.93 0.46 4.63
CA GLY A 56 -15.92 1.38 5.17
C GLY A 56 -15.61 1.79 6.61
N SER A 57 -15.28 0.84 7.49
CA SER A 57 -14.88 1.14 8.87
C SER A 57 -13.61 1.98 8.94
N PHE A 58 -12.62 1.70 8.08
CA PHE A 58 -11.40 2.49 8.04
C PHE A 58 -11.66 3.92 7.56
N TYR A 59 -12.48 4.07 6.51
CA TYR A 59 -12.96 5.36 6.02
C TYR A 59 -13.63 6.17 7.13
N ASP A 60 -14.57 5.58 7.88
CA ASP A 60 -15.26 6.26 8.98
C ASP A 60 -14.28 6.71 10.07
N VAL A 61 -13.27 5.87 10.38
CA VAL A 61 -12.23 6.18 11.36
C VAL A 61 -11.40 7.39 10.92
N VAL A 62 -10.88 7.40 9.69
CA VAL A 62 -9.96 8.44 9.24
C VAL A 62 -10.65 9.73 8.80
N THR A 63 -11.94 9.69 8.49
CA THR A 63 -12.70 10.90 8.08
C THR A 63 -13.49 11.53 9.21
N SER A 64 -14.07 10.73 10.12
CA SER A 64 -15.10 11.21 11.04
C SER A 64 -14.79 10.92 12.50
N LEU A 65 -14.49 9.66 12.85
CA LEU A 65 -14.39 9.25 14.26
C LEU A 65 -13.08 9.71 14.90
N ARG A 66 -11.95 9.51 14.21
CA ARG A 66 -10.61 9.83 14.71
C ARG A 66 -9.68 10.28 13.55
N PRO A 67 -9.92 11.44 12.93
CA PRO A 67 -9.14 11.87 11.77
C PRO A 67 -7.64 11.95 12.01
N ARG A 68 -7.23 12.28 13.25
CA ARG A 68 -5.81 12.29 13.66
C ARG A 68 -5.10 10.94 13.56
N TYR A 69 -5.81 9.83 13.31
CA TYR A 69 -5.17 8.54 13.13
C TYR A 69 -4.59 8.36 11.73
N SER A 70 -5.06 9.13 10.75
CA SER A 70 -4.51 9.10 9.39
C SER A 70 -3.01 9.42 9.36
N THR A 71 -2.55 10.29 10.27
CA THR A 71 -1.13 10.69 10.35
C THR A 71 -0.20 9.59 10.84
N TYR A 72 -0.72 8.55 11.50
CA TYR A 72 0.11 7.41 11.90
C TYR A 72 0.28 6.40 10.77
N VAL A 73 -0.60 6.41 9.76
CA VAL A 73 -0.61 5.41 8.71
C VAL A 73 0.55 5.65 7.75
N THR A 74 1.46 4.68 7.69
CA THR A 74 2.62 4.70 6.80
C THR A 74 2.56 3.60 5.76
N THR A 75 1.82 2.53 6.03
CA THR A 75 1.66 1.39 5.13
C THR A 75 0.19 1.01 5.02
N ILE A 76 -0.29 0.85 3.79
CA ILE A 76 -1.61 0.29 3.51
C ILE A 76 -1.49 -0.86 2.54
N GLN A 77 -2.21 -1.94 2.83
CA GLN A 77 -2.49 -3.01 1.90
C GLN A 77 -3.99 -3.16 1.73
N ILE A 78 -4.45 -3.16 0.48
CA ILE A 78 -5.85 -3.35 0.10
C ILE A 78 -5.96 -4.61 -0.74
N GLY A 79 -6.87 -5.48 -0.35
CA GLY A 79 -7.03 -6.80 -0.96
C GLY A 79 -6.12 -7.88 -0.34
N PRO A 80 -6.06 -9.07 -0.95
CA PRO A 80 -5.28 -10.20 -0.45
C PRO A 80 -3.76 -9.93 -0.51
N GLU A 81 -2.95 -10.78 0.13
CA GLU A 81 -1.48 -10.71 0.03
C GLU A 81 -0.95 -11.09 -1.35
N CYS A 82 -1.65 -12.00 -2.04
CA CYS A 82 -1.36 -12.37 -3.42
C CYS A 82 -2.68 -12.40 -4.21
N CYS A 83 -2.70 -11.77 -5.38
CA CYS A 83 -3.79 -11.93 -6.34
C CYS A 83 -3.62 -13.28 -7.07
N ILE A 84 -4.25 -14.33 -6.55
CA ILE A 84 -4.57 -15.51 -7.36
C ILE A 84 -5.71 -15.08 -8.30
N ASP A 85 -5.75 -15.58 -9.55
CA ASP A 85 -6.86 -15.38 -10.50
C ASP A 85 -8.16 -16.06 -10.03
N SER A 86 -8.59 -15.74 -8.81
CA SER A 86 -9.86 -16.11 -8.23
C SER A 86 -10.80 -14.91 -8.27
N ASP A 87 -12.04 -15.15 -8.66
CA ASP A 87 -13.15 -14.19 -8.58
C ASP A 87 -13.39 -13.61 -7.16
N ASP A 88 -12.68 -14.12 -6.15
CA ASP A 88 -12.66 -13.64 -4.76
C ASP A 88 -11.90 -12.32 -4.53
N SER A 89 -11.40 -11.67 -5.59
CA SER A 89 -10.87 -10.31 -5.48
C SER A 89 -11.92 -9.35 -4.90
N LEU A 90 -11.49 -8.43 -4.03
CA LEU A 90 -12.38 -7.48 -3.37
C LEU A 90 -13.13 -6.66 -4.42
N GLN A 91 -14.41 -6.99 -4.64
CA GLN A 91 -15.25 -6.29 -5.60
C GLN A 91 -15.51 -4.87 -5.10
N LEU A 92 -14.80 -3.91 -5.67
CA LEU A 92 -14.94 -2.51 -5.35
C LEU A 92 -16.12 -1.93 -6.13
N SER A 93 -17.26 -1.77 -5.46
CA SER A 93 -18.34 -0.95 -5.99
C SER A 93 -17.89 0.51 -6.12
N LYS A 94 -18.55 1.29 -7.00
CA LYS A 94 -18.25 2.71 -7.20
C LYS A 94 -18.20 3.51 -5.90
N GLY A 95 -19.07 3.19 -4.93
CA GLY A 95 -19.07 3.82 -3.61
C GLY A 95 -17.80 3.51 -2.80
N LEU A 96 -17.32 2.27 -2.84
CA LEU A 96 -16.08 1.87 -2.16
C LEU A 96 -14.85 2.51 -2.81
N ILE A 97 -14.86 2.69 -4.14
CA ILE A 97 -13.78 3.42 -4.84
C ILE A 97 -13.73 4.87 -4.35
N THR A 98 -14.87 5.55 -4.24
CA THR A 98 -14.92 6.91 -3.71
C THR A 98 -14.39 6.97 -2.27
N GLN A 99 -14.82 6.04 -1.40
CA GLN A 99 -14.32 5.96 -0.02
C GLN A 99 -12.81 5.74 0.02
N LEU A 100 -12.28 4.85 -0.82
CA LEU A 100 -10.85 4.61 -0.91
C LEU A 100 -10.09 5.85 -1.35
N ARG A 101 -10.58 6.56 -2.37
CA ARG A 101 -9.95 7.81 -2.83
C ARG A 101 -9.92 8.86 -1.72
N CYS A 102 -11.01 9.00 -0.97
CA CYS A 102 -11.05 9.89 0.20
C CYS A 102 -10.08 9.46 1.29
N VAL A 103 -9.97 8.15 1.57
CA VAL A 103 -8.97 7.60 2.49
C VAL A 103 -7.58 8.01 2.02
N LEU A 104 -7.18 7.67 0.79
CA LEU A 104 -5.84 7.99 0.26
C LEU A 104 -5.56 9.51 0.31
N GLY A 105 -6.55 10.34 0.00
CA GLY A 105 -6.44 11.80 0.10
C GLY A 105 -6.23 12.35 1.51
N SER A 106 -6.36 11.53 2.56
CA SER A 106 -6.20 11.92 3.97
C SER A 106 -4.91 11.44 4.63
N LEU A 107 -4.05 10.69 3.91
CA LEU A 107 -2.89 10.00 4.48
C LEU A 107 -1.55 10.69 4.15
N ASP A 108 -1.27 11.80 4.81
CA ASP A 108 -0.06 12.62 4.52
C ASP A 108 1.27 11.86 4.67
N ASN A 109 1.30 10.84 5.53
CA ASN A 109 2.53 10.10 5.88
C ASN A 109 2.64 8.73 5.21
N LEU A 110 1.80 8.42 4.22
CA LEU A 110 1.84 7.13 3.54
C LEU A 110 3.16 6.95 2.76
N LYS A 111 3.84 5.83 2.99
CA LYS A 111 5.11 5.46 2.35
C LYS A 111 5.04 4.18 1.55
N SER A 112 4.14 3.27 1.91
CA SER A 112 3.94 2.01 1.21
C SER A 112 2.47 1.80 0.91
N LEU A 113 2.15 1.57 -0.36
CA LEU A 113 0.79 1.32 -0.82
C LEU A 113 0.76 0.03 -1.65
N SER A 114 -0.10 -0.91 -1.25
CA SER A 114 -0.37 -2.13 -2.00
C SER A 114 -1.85 -2.18 -2.39
N LEU A 115 -2.13 -2.22 -3.70
CA LEU A 115 -3.47 -2.27 -4.29
C LEU A 115 -3.69 -3.58 -5.06
N MET A 116 -4.15 -4.60 -4.33
CA MET A 116 -4.51 -5.92 -4.87
C MET A 116 -5.99 -5.93 -5.24
N VAL A 117 -6.32 -5.26 -6.34
CA VAL A 117 -7.68 -5.00 -6.82
C VAL A 117 -7.90 -5.61 -8.22
N PRO A 118 -9.16 -5.75 -8.68
CA PRO A 118 -9.45 -6.15 -10.06
C PRO A 118 -8.75 -5.24 -11.08
N ARG A 119 -8.42 -5.77 -12.27
CA ARG A 119 -7.63 -5.05 -13.31
C ARG A 119 -8.13 -3.64 -13.58
N ASN A 120 -9.43 -3.51 -13.84
CA ASN A 120 -10.06 -2.25 -14.24
C ASN A 120 -10.21 -1.27 -13.06
N ALA A 121 -10.30 -1.79 -11.83
CA ALA A 121 -10.53 -0.96 -10.64
C ALA A 121 -9.34 -0.06 -10.33
N LEU A 122 -8.11 -0.50 -10.62
CA LEU A 122 -6.91 0.32 -10.42
C LEU A 122 -7.01 1.63 -11.20
N ASN A 123 -7.44 1.56 -12.46
CA ASN A 123 -7.61 2.73 -13.31
C ASN A 123 -8.62 3.73 -12.71
N GLU A 124 -9.76 3.24 -12.21
CA GLU A 124 -10.80 4.07 -11.59
C GLU A 124 -10.37 4.70 -10.25
N ILE A 125 -9.55 4.00 -9.47
CA ILE A 125 -9.00 4.50 -8.21
C ILE A 125 -8.02 5.64 -8.48
N LEU A 126 -7.13 5.48 -9.46
CA LEU A 126 -6.06 6.42 -9.76
C LEU A 126 -6.48 7.59 -10.67
N ASP A 127 -7.58 7.46 -11.41
CA ASP A 127 -8.01 8.49 -12.36
C ASP A 127 -8.32 9.82 -11.67
N GLY A 128 -7.51 10.85 -11.94
CA GLY A 128 -7.60 12.16 -11.31
C GLY A 128 -7.35 12.14 -9.79
N LEU A 129 -6.66 11.14 -9.27
CA LEU A 129 -6.32 11.06 -7.85
C LEU A 129 -5.15 11.99 -7.53
N THR A 130 -5.41 13.01 -6.70
CA THR A 130 -4.37 13.85 -6.09
C THR A 130 -4.09 13.34 -4.69
N VAL A 131 -2.83 13.04 -4.39
CA VAL A 131 -2.41 12.50 -3.10
C VAL A 131 -1.45 13.45 -2.37
N PRO A 132 -1.53 13.57 -1.03
CA PRO A 132 -0.64 14.42 -0.24
C PRO A 132 0.71 13.76 0.09
N PHE A 133 0.91 12.50 -0.30
CA PHE A 133 2.04 11.67 0.10
C PHE A 133 3.01 11.36 -1.05
N SER A 134 4.19 10.90 -0.67
CA SER A 134 5.22 10.39 -1.59
C SER A 134 5.62 8.98 -1.16
N LEU A 135 5.35 8.01 -2.04
CA LEU A 135 5.58 6.59 -1.79
C LEU A 135 7.04 6.22 -2.00
N ASN A 136 7.55 5.34 -1.14
CA ASN A 136 8.80 4.61 -1.34
C ASN A 136 8.52 3.27 -2.02
N ALA A 137 7.39 2.64 -1.68
CA ALA A 137 6.98 1.36 -2.22
C ALA A 137 5.55 1.43 -2.77
N PHE A 138 5.38 0.96 -4.01
CA PHE A 138 4.07 0.82 -4.62
C PHE A 138 3.93 -0.58 -5.22
N VAL A 139 2.87 -1.28 -4.85
CA VAL A 139 2.57 -2.61 -5.35
C VAL A 139 1.13 -2.63 -5.86
N HIS A 140 0.88 -3.23 -7.02
CA HIS A 140 -0.47 -3.36 -7.57
C HIS A 140 -0.67 -4.61 -8.40
N SER A 141 -1.94 -4.94 -8.65
CA SER A 141 -2.36 -6.07 -9.51
C SER A 141 -3.11 -5.62 -10.78
N GLY A 142 -3.23 -4.30 -11.00
CA GLY A 142 -3.94 -3.73 -12.15
C GLY A 142 -3.14 -3.76 -13.46
N GLU A 143 -3.81 -3.44 -14.57
CA GLU A 143 -3.19 -3.31 -15.90
C GLU A 143 -2.44 -2.00 -16.08
N TYR A 144 -1.63 -1.89 -17.14
CA TYR A 144 -1.02 -0.61 -17.48
C TYR A 144 -2.08 0.35 -18.02
N SER A 145 -2.15 1.56 -17.46
CA SER A 145 -3.11 2.57 -17.90
C SER A 145 -2.54 3.98 -17.86
N ALA A 146 -3.22 4.92 -18.54
CA ALA A 146 -2.86 6.33 -18.49
C ALA A 146 -2.93 6.91 -17.06
N SER A 147 -3.90 6.46 -16.26
CA SER A 147 -4.02 6.87 -14.85
C SER A 147 -2.88 6.33 -14.00
N LEU A 148 -2.47 5.08 -14.22
CA LEU A 148 -1.29 4.52 -13.56
C LEU A 148 -0.03 5.29 -13.94
N TYR A 149 0.20 5.53 -15.23
CA TYR A 149 1.33 6.32 -15.70
C TYR A 149 1.40 7.70 -15.04
N ARG A 150 0.29 8.45 -15.05
CA ARG A 150 0.20 9.78 -14.42
C ARG A 150 0.45 9.72 -12.92
N PHE A 151 -0.10 8.70 -12.24
CA PHE A 151 0.16 8.50 -10.82
C PHE A 151 1.65 8.28 -10.56
N LEU A 152 2.31 7.39 -11.31
CA LEU A 152 3.75 7.12 -11.17
C LEU A 152 4.61 8.37 -11.45
N GLN A 153 4.21 9.24 -12.39
CA GLN A 153 4.88 10.52 -12.62
C GLN A 153 4.89 11.42 -11.38
N THR A 154 3.85 11.37 -10.56
CA THR A 154 3.79 12.16 -9.30
C THR A 154 4.60 11.55 -8.16
N GLN A 155 5.11 10.33 -8.31
CA GLN A 155 5.71 9.53 -7.25
C GLN A 155 7.20 9.22 -7.53
N SER A 156 8.01 10.26 -7.69
CA SER A 156 9.45 10.11 -8.01
C SER A 156 10.31 9.48 -6.90
N SER A 157 9.79 9.42 -5.67
CA SER A 157 10.45 8.79 -4.51
C SER A 157 10.35 7.26 -4.50
N ILE A 158 9.59 6.65 -5.42
CA ILE A 158 9.43 5.20 -5.45
C ILE A 158 10.77 4.53 -5.72
N THR A 159 11.17 3.65 -4.81
CA THR A 159 12.34 2.77 -4.93
C THR A 159 11.92 1.32 -5.19
N LYS A 160 10.75 0.90 -4.68
CA LYS A 160 10.18 -0.42 -4.93
C LYS A 160 8.89 -0.35 -5.74
N LEU A 161 8.85 -1.02 -6.89
CA LEU A 161 7.63 -1.26 -7.68
C LEU A 161 7.30 -2.75 -7.68
N GLY A 162 6.05 -3.10 -7.39
CA GLY A 162 5.54 -4.47 -7.48
C GLY A 162 4.33 -4.58 -8.40
N TRP A 163 4.32 -5.58 -9.27
CA TRP A 163 3.26 -5.84 -10.23
C TRP A 163 2.78 -7.30 -10.14
N HIS A 164 1.80 -7.52 -9.27
CA HIS A 164 1.32 -8.83 -8.82
C HIS A 164 0.06 -9.24 -9.59
N ARG A 165 0.25 -9.66 -10.85
CA ARG A 165 -0.71 -10.46 -11.63
C ARG A 165 -0.02 -10.92 -12.92
N SER A 166 -0.61 -11.89 -13.61
CA SER A 166 -0.28 -12.18 -15.02
C SER A 166 -0.43 -10.89 -15.82
N THR A 167 0.70 -10.24 -16.07
CA THR A 167 0.87 -9.03 -16.87
C THR A 167 1.03 -9.48 -18.30
N THR A 168 0.37 -8.78 -19.22
CA THR A 168 0.55 -9.10 -20.63
C THR A 168 1.89 -8.53 -21.12
N GLU A 169 2.42 -9.08 -22.20
CA GLU A 169 3.58 -8.48 -22.88
C GLU A 169 3.30 -7.02 -23.27
N SER A 170 2.04 -6.70 -23.64
CA SER A 170 1.64 -5.33 -23.97
C SER A 170 1.76 -4.36 -22.79
N ASP A 171 1.47 -4.81 -21.56
CA ASP A 171 1.66 -3.99 -20.36
C ASP A 171 3.14 -3.66 -20.16
N ALA A 172 4.00 -4.67 -20.31
CA ALA A 172 5.44 -4.54 -20.18
C ALA A 172 6.04 -3.62 -21.24
N ASP A 173 5.62 -3.76 -22.51
CA ASP A 173 6.07 -2.90 -23.60
C ASP A 173 5.61 -1.45 -23.40
N SER A 174 4.38 -1.25 -22.94
CA SER A 174 3.83 0.09 -22.70
C SER A 174 4.57 0.82 -21.57
N LEU A 175 4.88 0.10 -20.49
CA LEU A 175 5.70 0.63 -19.40
C LEU A 175 7.12 0.95 -19.89
N ARG A 176 7.74 0.04 -20.64
CA ARG A 176 9.08 0.22 -21.21
C ARG A 176 9.15 1.47 -22.08
N ASN A 177 8.21 1.63 -23.00
CA ASN A 177 8.12 2.80 -23.88
C ASN A 177 7.93 4.10 -23.09
N SER A 178 7.17 4.04 -22.00
CA SER A 178 6.94 5.19 -21.13
C SER A 178 8.20 5.60 -20.35
N LEU A 179 9.00 4.64 -19.90
CA LEU A 179 10.29 4.90 -19.25
C LEU A 179 11.36 5.40 -20.22
N GLN A 180 11.33 4.93 -21.47
CA GLN A 180 12.23 5.39 -22.53
C GLN A 180 11.90 6.82 -22.96
N SER A 181 10.62 7.14 -23.09
CA SER A 181 10.15 8.49 -23.47
C SER A 181 10.25 9.49 -22.32
N ASN A 182 10.21 9.03 -21.06
CA ASN A 182 10.33 9.85 -19.88
C ASN A 182 11.40 9.29 -18.92
N PRO A 183 12.68 9.69 -19.08
CA PRO A 183 13.78 9.25 -18.22
C PRO A 183 13.58 9.57 -16.73
N ASP A 184 12.82 10.61 -16.41
CA ASP A 184 12.53 11.03 -15.03
C ASP A 184 11.43 10.22 -14.36
N LEU A 185 10.75 9.31 -15.08
CA LEU A 185 9.78 8.40 -14.51
C LEU A 185 10.47 7.35 -13.64
N LEU A 186 10.10 7.26 -12.35
CA LEU A 186 10.69 6.29 -11.41
C LEU A 186 12.23 6.34 -11.39
N PRO A 187 12.85 7.50 -11.09
CA PRO A 187 14.29 7.70 -11.23
C PRO A 187 15.08 6.93 -10.16
N ASN A 188 14.46 6.67 -9.00
CA ASN A 188 15.07 6.00 -7.85
C ASN A 188 14.73 4.51 -7.76
N LEU A 189 14.11 3.93 -8.79
CA LEU A 189 13.68 2.54 -8.78
C LEU A 189 14.90 1.60 -8.72
N ASP A 190 14.98 0.82 -7.65
CA ASP A 190 16.06 -0.13 -7.39
C ASP A 190 15.55 -1.55 -7.05
N GLN A 191 14.26 -1.69 -6.72
CA GLN A 191 13.63 -2.96 -6.39
C GLN A 191 12.41 -3.20 -7.27
N LEU A 192 12.32 -4.40 -7.82
CA LEU A 192 11.24 -4.79 -8.70
C LEU A 192 10.67 -6.15 -8.31
N GLU A 193 9.35 -6.23 -8.34
CA GLU A 193 8.60 -7.45 -8.08
C GLU A 193 7.55 -7.64 -9.18
N GLY A 194 7.50 -8.79 -9.84
CA GLY A 194 6.52 -9.03 -10.90
C GLY A 194 6.89 -10.18 -11.84
N SER A 195 6.14 -10.29 -12.94
CA SER A 195 6.37 -11.32 -13.96
C SER A 195 7.68 -11.09 -14.73
N ALA A 196 8.20 -12.14 -15.35
CA ALA A 196 9.42 -12.07 -16.15
C ALA A 196 9.37 -10.99 -17.27
N PRO A 197 8.27 -10.80 -18.03
CA PRO A 197 8.16 -9.70 -19.00
C PRO A 197 8.36 -8.31 -18.39
N ILE A 198 7.74 -8.02 -17.24
CA ILE A 198 7.89 -6.73 -16.56
C ILE A 198 9.34 -6.54 -16.10
N VAL A 199 9.88 -7.57 -15.45
CA VAL A 199 11.24 -7.55 -14.92
C VAL A 199 12.27 -7.28 -16.01
N THR A 200 12.20 -8.02 -17.10
CA THR A 200 13.15 -7.89 -18.22
C THR A 200 13.06 -6.53 -18.92
N SER A 201 11.85 -5.99 -19.08
CA SER A 201 11.63 -4.65 -19.65
C SER A 201 12.26 -3.53 -18.83
N LEU A 202 12.28 -3.65 -17.51
CA LEU A 202 12.78 -2.63 -16.59
C LEU A 202 14.28 -2.73 -16.30
N LEU A 203 14.84 -3.94 -16.27
CA LEU A 203 16.25 -4.19 -15.95
C LEU A 203 17.22 -3.43 -16.86
N SER A 204 16.85 -3.23 -18.13
CA SER A 204 17.68 -2.51 -19.09
C SER A 204 17.60 -0.98 -18.98
N LEU A 205 16.63 -0.45 -18.21
CA LEU A 205 16.31 0.98 -18.16
C LEU A 205 16.57 1.61 -16.80
N ARG A 206 16.66 0.83 -15.72
CA ARG A 206 16.85 1.32 -14.35
C ARG A 206 17.90 0.49 -13.61
N PRO A 207 18.63 1.07 -12.65
CA PRO A 207 19.66 0.38 -11.87
C PRO A 207 19.02 -0.53 -10.80
N ILE A 208 18.34 -1.59 -11.24
CA ILE A 208 17.67 -2.54 -10.35
C ILE A 208 18.70 -3.40 -9.63
N SER A 209 18.67 -3.39 -8.29
CA SER A 209 19.55 -4.18 -7.42
C SER A 209 18.87 -5.46 -6.91
N THR A 210 17.54 -5.44 -6.78
CA THR A 210 16.76 -6.57 -6.24
C THR A 210 15.58 -6.89 -7.14
N VAL A 211 15.40 -8.17 -7.44
CA VAL A 211 14.31 -8.67 -8.27
C VAL A 211 13.63 -9.84 -7.55
N THR A 212 12.31 -9.78 -7.47
CA THR A 212 11.45 -10.90 -7.08
C THR A 212 10.57 -11.28 -8.26
N VAL A 213 10.77 -12.48 -8.81
CA VAL A 213 9.93 -13.00 -9.90
C VAL A 213 8.75 -13.76 -9.28
N LEU A 214 7.54 -13.42 -9.71
CA LEU A 214 6.28 -14.03 -9.25
C LEU A 214 5.72 -15.01 -10.28
#